data_AF-A0A7L3L2R3-F1
#
_entry.id   AF-A0A7L3L2R3-F1
#
_cell.length_a   1.000
_cell.length_b   1.000
_cell.length_c   1.000
_cell.angle_alpha   90.00
_cell.angle_beta   90.00
_cell.angle_gamma   90.00
#
_symmetry.space_group_name_H-M   'P 1'
#
loop_
_entity.id
_entity.type
_entity.pdbx_description
1 polymer ?
#
loop_
_entity_poly.entity_id
_entity_poly.type
_entity_poly.pdbx_seq_one_letter_code
_entity_poly.pdbx_strand_id
1 'polypeptide(L)'
;PFSFPSGWLPVLQLVRQGSKAVTRHWKAMHFQRQKLLAVTEYVAPRPAIPPRCIAPSRKEKTEEVDPYTRLLQRQLEEVFRTNRMVAICQFNSMPGEDVVLLRHYLRKHNIEVKFVLNEVAKPVLAKSKYKNLLPLFVARNILLVSPELKAKEMLRVLKGVPQINLLG
;
A
#
# COMPACT_ATOMS: atom_id res chain seq x y z
N PRO A 1 -18.62 -106.65 22.94
CA PRO A 1 -18.03 -105.79 21.88
C PRO A 1 -18.44 -104.33 22.11
N PHE A 2 -17.50 -103.54 22.64
CA PHE A 2 -17.74 -102.21 23.18
C PHE A 2 -18.14 -101.20 22.09
N SER A 3 -19.23 -100.47 22.36
CA SER A 3 -19.69 -99.29 21.63
C SER A 3 -18.85 -98.07 22.00
N PHE A 4 -18.26 -97.40 21.01
CA PHE A 4 -17.64 -96.09 21.21
C PHE A 4 -18.73 -95.00 21.15
N PRO A 5 -18.80 -94.06 22.11
CA PRO A 5 -19.67 -92.91 21.96
C PRO A 5 -19.08 -91.93 20.95
N SER A 6 -19.87 -91.56 19.94
CA SER A 6 -19.59 -90.46 19.01
C SER A 6 -19.78 -89.11 19.72
N GLY A 7 -18.80 -88.71 20.53
CA GLY A 7 -18.76 -87.40 21.16
C GLY A 7 -18.47 -86.30 20.15
N TRP A 8 -19.31 -85.26 20.11
CA TRP A 8 -19.03 -84.02 19.40
C TRP A 8 -17.92 -83.26 20.13
N LEU A 9 -16.74 -83.18 19.53
CA LEU A 9 -15.68 -82.29 20.00
C LEU A 9 -15.88 -80.91 19.37
N PRO A 10 -16.00 -79.82 20.15
CA PRO A 10 -16.07 -78.48 19.58
C PRO A 10 -14.77 -78.19 18.83
N VAL A 11 -14.88 -77.84 17.56
CA VAL A 11 -13.73 -77.37 16.78
C VAL A 11 -13.27 -76.05 17.40
N LEU A 12 -12.16 -76.09 18.15
CA LEU A 12 -11.45 -74.91 18.62
C LEU A 12 -10.79 -74.23 17.43
N GLN A 13 -11.54 -73.37 16.75
CA GLN A 13 -11.01 -72.54 15.69
C GLN A 13 -10.39 -71.28 16.31
N LEU A 14 -9.05 -71.23 16.35
CA LEU A 14 -8.29 -70.04 16.75
C LEU A 14 -8.46 -68.93 15.70
N VAL A 15 -9.57 -68.21 15.76
CA VAL A 15 -9.81 -67.04 14.91
C VAL A 15 -8.98 -65.88 15.45
N ARG A 16 -7.90 -65.53 14.75
CA ARG A 16 -7.13 -64.32 15.07
C ARG A 16 -8.00 -63.08 14.75
N GLN A 17 -8.55 -62.43 15.78
CA GLN A 17 -9.26 -61.16 15.63
C GLN A 17 -8.26 -60.02 15.40
N GLY A 18 -7.82 -59.85 14.16
CA GLY A 18 -7.07 -58.68 13.73
C GLY A 18 -7.98 -57.45 13.61
N SER A 19 -7.43 -56.26 13.88
CA SER A 19 -8.12 -55.00 13.58
C SER A 19 -8.31 -54.83 12.07
N LYS A 20 -9.48 -54.34 11.64
CA LYS A 20 -9.80 -54.08 10.23
C LYS A 20 -8.78 -53.15 9.57
N ALA A 21 -8.70 -53.19 8.24
CA ALA A 21 -7.80 -52.35 7.46
C ALA A 21 -8.12 -50.85 7.63
N VAL A 22 -9.41 -50.51 7.74
CA VAL A 22 -9.90 -49.14 7.97
C VAL A 22 -10.45 -49.04 9.39
N THR A 23 -9.98 -48.06 10.14
CA THR A 23 -10.36 -47.77 11.53
C THR A 23 -10.71 -46.29 11.67
N ARG A 24 -11.56 -45.94 12.65
CA ARG A 24 -11.91 -44.52 12.95
C ARG A 24 -10.75 -43.72 13.53
N HIS A 25 -9.79 -44.39 14.15
CA HIS A 25 -8.58 -43.80 14.73
C HIS A 25 -7.35 -44.13 13.86
N TRP A 26 -6.29 -43.33 14.03
CA TRP A 26 -5.00 -43.57 13.41
C TRP A 26 -4.43 -44.91 13.86
N LYS A 27 -4.36 -45.86 12.94
CA LYS A 27 -3.79 -47.17 13.20
C LYS A 27 -2.27 -47.07 13.23
N ALA A 28 -1.65 -47.66 14.25
CA ALA A 28 -0.20 -47.78 14.32
C ALA A 28 0.32 -48.53 13.08
N MET A 29 1.28 -47.93 12.39
CA MET A 29 1.88 -48.53 11.21
C MET A 29 2.93 -49.57 11.63
N HIS A 30 3.12 -50.58 10.79
CA HIS A 30 4.23 -51.51 10.97
C HIS A 30 5.56 -50.76 10.93
N PHE A 31 6.53 -51.19 11.74
CA PHE A 31 7.83 -50.51 11.89
C PHE A 31 8.54 -50.25 10.56
N GLN A 32 8.52 -51.21 9.63
CA GLN A 32 9.10 -51.02 8.28
C GLN A 32 8.35 -49.95 7.47
N ARG A 33 7.02 -49.86 7.60
CA ARG A 33 6.21 -48.85 6.90
C ARG A 33 6.47 -47.45 7.47
N GLN A 34 6.67 -47.33 8.78
CA GLN A 34 7.07 -46.06 9.39
C GLN A 34 8.42 -45.58 8.85
N LYS A 35 9.41 -46.49 8.73
CA LYS A 35 10.71 -46.18 8.11
C LYS A 35 10.56 -45.73 6.66
N LEU A 36 9.74 -46.44 5.88
CA LEU A 36 9.48 -46.09 4.48
C LEU A 36 8.93 -44.67 4.38
N LEU A 37 7.90 -44.34 5.17
CA LEU A 37 7.30 -43.02 5.15
C LEU A 37 8.30 -41.92 5.53
N ALA A 38 9.09 -42.14 6.58
CA ALA A 38 10.11 -41.20 7.02
C ALA A 38 11.20 -40.95 5.95
N VAL A 39 11.58 -41.99 5.19
CA VAL A 39 12.55 -41.87 4.09
C VAL A 39 11.95 -41.16 2.88
N THR A 40 10.66 -41.36 2.62
CA THR A 40 9.95 -40.73 1.50
C THR A 40 9.42 -39.32 1.82
N GLU A 41 9.81 -38.73 2.95
CA GLU A 41 9.42 -37.36 3.29
C GLU A 41 9.99 -36.36 2.27
N TYR A 42 9.16 -35.41 1.86
CA TYR A 42 9.56 -34.39 0.91
C TYR A 42 10.59 -33.44 1.53
N VAL A 43 11.76 -33.33 0.89
CA VAL A 43 12.79 -32.36 1.25
C VAL A 43 12.84 -31.27 0.19
N ALA A 44 12.43 -30.05 0.55
CA ALA A 44 12.51 -28.90 -0.34
C ALA A 44 13.98 -28.52 -0.63
N PRO A 45 14.32 -28.08 -1.86
CA PRO A 45 15.66 -27.63 -2.18
C PRO A 45 16.01 -26.40 -1.33
N ARG A 46 17.14 -26.48 -0.61
CA ARG A 46 17.64 -25.35 0.19
C ARG A 46 18.61 -24.56 -0.69
N PRO A 47 18.24 -23.36 -1.16
CA PRO A 47 19.16 -22.55 -1.95
C PRO A 47 20.36 -22.18 -1.07
N ALA A 48 21.56 -22.17 -1.65
CA ALA A 48 22.79 -21.82 -0.93
C ALA A 48 22.73 -20.40 -0.33
N ILE A 49 22.00 -19.50 -1.00
CA ILE A 49 21.75 -18.14 -0.55
C ILE A 49 20.23 -17.94 -0.44
N PRO A 50 19.71 -17.56 0.75
CA PRO A 50 18.30 -17.24 0.88
C PRO A 50 17.90 -16.10 -0.07
N PRO A 51 16.73 -16.15 -0.73
CA PRO A 51 16.29 -15.13 -1.67
C PRO A 51 16.11 -13.74 -1.04
N ARG A 52 16.06 -13.65 0.30
CA ARG A 52 16.03 -12.38 1.05
C ARG A 52 17.38 -11.68 1.07
N CYS A 53 18.48 -12.42 0.95
CA CYS A 53 19.84 -11.89 0.95
C CYS A 53 20.27 -11.44 -0.45
N ILE A 54 19.53 -11.83 -1.48
CA ILE A 54 19.73 -11.37 -2.85
C ILE A 54 18.93 -10.07 -2.98
N ALA A 55 19.59 -8.99 -3.42
CA ALA A 55 18.88 -7.77 -3.75
C ALA A 55 17.75 -8.13 -4.73
N PRO A 56 16.49 -7.84 -4.41
CA PRO A 56 15.39 -8.20 -5.30
C PRO A 56 15.71 -7.59 -6.66
N SER A 57 15.66 -8.42 -7.72
CA SER A 57 15.76 -7.90 -9.08
C SER A 57 14.79 -6.73 -9.16
N ARG A 58 15.32 -5.54 -9.43
CA ARG A 58 14.52 -4.33 -9.61
C ARG A 58 13.64 -4.64 -10.79
N LYS A 59 12.44 -5.18 -10.52
CA LYS A 59 11.39 -5.21 -11.51
C LYS A 59 11.22 -3.74 -11.82
N GLU A 60 11.71 -3.33 -12.98
CA GLU A 60 11.24 -2.13 -13.65
C GLU A 60 9.76 -2.41 -13.93
N LYS A 61 8.95 -2.37 -12.88
CA LYS A 61 7.58 -1.95 -13.02
C LYS A 61 7.77 -0.53 -13.51
N THR A 62 7.79 -0.39 -14.82
CA THR A 62 7.36 0.83 -15.48
C THR A 62 5.93 0.99 -14.99
N GLU A 63 5.76 1.48 -13.77
CA GLU A 63 4.46 1.85 -13.23
C GLU A 63 4.04 2.98 -14.15
N GLU A 64 3.22 2.63 -15.14
CA GLU A 64 2.60 3.59 -16.03
C GLU A 64 2.05 4.68 -15.12
N VAL A 65 2.51 5.91 -15.34
CA VAL A 65 2.10 7.04 -14.52
C VAL A 65 0.58 7.05 -14.51
N ASP A 66 0.00 6.87 -13.32
CA ASP A 66 -1.43 6.76 -13.14
C ASP A 66 -2.14 7.88 -13.96
N PRO A 67 -3.11 7.52 -14.84
CA PRO A 67 -3.75 8.49 -15.73
C PRO A 67 -4.32 9.71 -15.00
N TYR A 68 -4.81 9.53 -13.77
CA TYR A 68 -5.31 10.61 -12.93
C TYR A 68 -4.17 11.56 -12.49
N THR A 69 -3.04 11.01 -12.05
CA THR A 69 -1.83 11.78 -11.76
C THR A 69 -1.37 12.60 -12.97
N ARG A 70 -1.42 12.04 -14.19
CA ARG A 70 -1.10 12.77 -15.44
C ARG A 70 -2.07 13.92 -15.72
N LEU A 71 -3.37 13.73 -15.44
CA LEU A 71 -4.37 14.79 -15.57
C LEU A 71 -4.10 15.94 -14.60
N LEU A 72 -3.81 15.63 -13.33
CA LEU A 72 -3.48 16.64 -12.33
C LEU A 72 -2.23 17.45 -12.72
N GLN A 73 -1.21 16.79 -13.29
CA GLN A 73 -0.02 17.46 -13.80
C GLN A 73 -0.36 18.47 -14.91
N ARG A 74 -1.21 18.08 -15.87
CA ARG A 74 -1.66 18.97 -16.95
C ARG A 74 -2.43 20.19 -16.42
N GLN A 75 -3.37 19.96 -15.50
CA GLN A 75 -4.13 21.06 -14.88
C GLN A 75 -3.21 22.02 -14.13
N LEU A 76 -2.19 21.50 -13.44
CA LEU A 76 -1.23 22.32 -12.74
C LEU A 76 -0.36 23.15 -13.71
N GLU A 77 0.07 22.56 -14.83
CA GLU A 77 0.77 23.30 -15.89
C GLU A 77 -0.09 24.42 -16.48
N GLU A 78 -1.38 24.17 -16.72
CA GLU A 78 -2.33 25.19 -17.19
C GLU A 78 -2.49 26.33 -16.18
N VAL A 79 -2.58 26.00 -14.89
CA VAL A 79 -2.64 26.98 -13.80
C VAL A 79 -1.40 27.87 -13.78
N PHE A 80 -0.20 27.30 -13.95
CA PHE A 80 1.04 28.09 -14.02
C PHE A 80 1.14 28.97 -15.28
N ARG A 81 0.50 28.56 -16.39
CA ARG A 81 0.51 29.35 -17.65
C ARG A 81 -0.51 30.48 -17.65
N THR A 82 -1.68 30.26 -17.06
CA THR A 82 -2.80 31.21 -17.04
C THR A 82 -2.61 32.32 -16.01
N ASN A 83 -1.94 32.02 -14.89
CA ASN A 83 -1.78 32.95 -13.78
C ASN A 83 -0.43 33.66 -13.84
N ARG A 84 -0.45 34.99 -13.71
CA ARG A 84 0.77 35.81 -13.62
C ARG A 84 1.38 35.81 -12.22
N MET A 85 0.55 35.66 -11.19
CA MET A 85 0.98 35.62 -9.80
C MET A 85 0.71 34.23 -9.23
N VAL A 86 1.77 33.60 -8.72
CA VAL A 86 1.70 32.34 -7.98
C VAL A 86 2.50 32.49 -6.70
N ALA A 87 1.86 32.22 -5.57
CA ALA A 87 2.48 32.25 -4.26
C ALA A 87 2.34 30.87 -3.60
N ILE A 88 3.43 30.39 -3.01
CA ILE A 88 3.51 29.12 -2.30
C ILE A 88 3.40 29.42 -0.82
N CYS A 89 2.41 28.79 -0.19
CA CYS A 89 2.19 28.90 1.24
C CYS A 89 2.26 27.53 1.91
N GLN A 90 2.85 27.48 3.09
CA GLN A 90 2.72 26.35 3.99
C GLN A 90 1.39 26.44 4.71
N PHE A 91 0.64 25.34 4.69
CA PHE A 91 -0.64 25.23 5.37
C PHE A 91 -0.50 24.51 6.70
N ASN A 92 -0.70 25.25 7.80
CA ASN A 92 -0.88 24.65 9.10
C ASN A 92 -2.35 24.25 9.27
N SER A 93 -2.58 23.18 10.04
CA SER A 93 -3.92 22.65 10.25
C SER A 93 -4.83 23.72 10.87
N MET A 94 -5.97 23.96 10.23
CA MET A 94 -7.00 24.91 10.67
C MET A 94 -8.39 24.29 10.45
N PRO A 95 -9.42 24.69 11.22
CA PRO A 95 -10.76 24.11 11.08
C PRO A 95 -11.35 24.45 9.70
N GLY A 96 -12.25 23.59 9.22
CA GLY A 96 -12.82 23.70 7.88
C GLY A 96 -13.56 25.02 7.62
N GLU A 97 -14.20 25.58 8.64
CA GLU A 97 -14.91 26.88 8.57
C GLU A 97 -13.96 28.03 8.21
N ASP A 98 -12.80 28.09 8.88
CA ASP A 98 -11.78 29.11 8.62
C ASP A 98 -11.18 28.96 7.21
N VAL A 99 -11.04 27.73 6.71
CA VAL A 99 -10.57 27.49 5.33
C VAL A 99 -11.56 28.04 4.31
N VAL A 100 -12.86 27.83 4.54
CA VAL A 100 -13.93 28.34 3.66
C VAL A 100 -13.95 29.87 3.69
N LEU A 101 -13.84 30.46 4.88
CA LEU A 101 -13.81 31.91 5.05
C LEU A 101 -12.60 32.55 4.36
N LEU A 102 -11.41 31.96 4.51
CA LEU A 102 -10.22 32.38 3.79
C LEU A 102 -10.41 32.31 2.27
N ARG A 103 -10.93 31.18 1.75
CA ARG A 103 -11.21 31.03 0.31
C ARG A 103 -12.16 32.13 -0.16
N HIS A 104 -13.16 32.48 0.64
CA HIS A 104 -14.09 33.56 0.33
C HIS A 104 -13.39 34.93 0.27
N TYR A 105 -12.55 35.27 1.25
CA TYR A 105 -11.81 36.54 1.24
C TYR A 105 -10.84 36.63 0.06
N LEU A 106 -10.12 35.55 -0.26
CA LEU A 106 -9.21 35.52 -1.40
C LEU A 106 -9.96 35.60 -2.74
N ARG A 107 -11.14 34.97 -2.84
CA ARG A 107 -12.00 35.05 -4.03
C ARG A 107 -12.48 36.47 -4.32
N LYS A 108 -12.75 37.30 -3.30
CA LYS A 108 -13.10 38.73 -3.50
C LYS A 108 -12.03 39.49 -4.28
N HIS A 109 -10.77 39.08 -4.15
CA HIS A 109 -9.63 39.68 -4.84
C HIS A 109 -9.21 38.93 -6.11
N ASN A 110 -10.03 37.99 -6.61
CA ASN A 110 -9.71 37.11 -7.74
C ASN A 110 -8.44 36.26 -7.50
N ILE A 111 -8.25 35.81 -6.26
CA ILE A 111 -7.17 34.89 -5.89
C ILE A 111 -7.79 33.52 -5.62
N GLU A 112 -7.35 32.51 -6.37
CA GLU A 112 -7.79 31.14 -6.16
C GLU A 112 -6.83 30.37 -5.25
N VAL A 113 -7.40 29.57 -4.36
CA VAL A 113 -6.66 28.64 -3.50
C VAL A 113 -6.69 27.26 -4.13
N LYS A 114 -5.52 26.70 -4.44
CA LYS A 114 -5.37 25.33 -4.96
C LYS A 114 -4.56 24.49 -3.97
N PHE A 115 -5.12 23.35 -3.61
CA PHE A 115 -4.44 22.34 -2.80
C PHE A 115 -3.76 21.37 -3.74
N VAL A 116 -2.44 21.22 -3.61
CA VAL A 116 -1.65 20.41 -4.53
C VAL A 116 -0.80 19.42 -3.73
N LEU A 117 -0.78 18.16 -4.19
CA LEU A 117 0.08 17.14 -3.62
C LEU A 117 1.52 17.35 -4.10
N ASN A 118 2.48 17.22 -3.18
CA ASN A 118 3.89 17.40 -3.49
C ASN A 118 4.39 16.40 -4.54
N GLU A 119 3.84 15.18 -4.56
CA GLU A 119 4.15 14.14 -5.55
C GLU A 119 3.80 14.55 -6.98
N VAL A 120 2.75 15.36 -7.14
CA VAL A 120 2.29 15.88 -8.44
C VAL A 120 3.02 17.18 -8.78
N ALA A 121 3.23 18.06 -7.80
CA ALA A 121 3.85 19.37 -8.02
C ALA A 121 5.34 19.26 -8.39
N LYS A 122 6.11 18.41 -7.68
CA LYS A 122 7.56 18.26 -7.88
C LYS A 122 7.96 17.90 -9.32
N PRO A 123 7.36 16.88 -9.98
CA PRO A 123 7.73 16.54 -11.36
C PRO A 123 7.37 17.64 -12.36
N VAL A 124 6.27 18.37 -12.14
CA VAL A 124 5.86 19.50 -12.99
C VAL A 124 6.85 20.66 -12.83
N LEU A 125 7.19 21.01 -11.60
CA LEU A 125 8.10 22.11 -11.30
C LEU A 125 9.52 21.84 -11.79
N ALA A 126 9.99 20.60 -11.69
CA ALA A 126 11.30 20.17 -12.17
C ALA A 126 11.46 20.32 -13.69
N LYS A 127 10.37 20.22 -14.45
CA LYS A 127 10.34 20.46 -15.91
C LYS A 127 10.10 21.92 -16.27
N SER A 128 9.47 22.67 -15.37
CA SER A 128 9.10 24.08 -15.59
C SER A 128 10.28 25.05 -15.39
N LYS A 129 10.00 26.35 -15.60
CA LYS A 129 10.92 27.46 -15.27
C LYS A 129 11.10 27.67 -13.75
N TYR A 130 10.23 27.09 -12.93
CA TYR A 130 10.16 27.30 -11.48
C TYR A 130 10.93 26.25 -10.67
N LYS A 131 12.04 25.72 -11.19
CA LYS A 131 12.83 24.70 -10.50
C LYS A 131 13.32 25.15 -9.13
N ASN A 132 13.57 26.44 -8.96
CA ASN A 132 14.01 27.03 -7.70
C ASN A 132 12.95 26.95 -6.58
N LEU A 133 11.68 26.71 -6.93
CA LEU A 133 10.59 26.56 -5.96
C LEU A 133 10.47 25.13 -5.41
N LEU A 134 11.11 24.13 -6.05
CA LEU A 134 11.12 22.73 -5.58
C LEU A 134 11.42 22.54 -4.09
N PRO A 135 12.44 23.18 -3.48
CA PRO A 135 12.74 23.00 -2.07
C PRO A 135 11.65 23.56 -1.14
N LEU A 136 10.78 24.47 -1.62
CA LEU A 136 9.70 25.02 -0.81
C LEU A 136 8.54 24.04 -0.63
N PHE A 137 8.41 23.02 -1.49
CA PHE A 137 7.36 22.01 -1.38
C PHE A 137 7.68 20.94 -0.32
N VAL A 138 7.50 21.31 0.93
CA VAL A 138 7.65 20.43 2.11
C VAL A 138 6.31 20.28 2.82
N ALA A 139 5.98 19.07 3.29
CA ALA A 139 4.74 18.78 4.02
C ALA A 139 3.44 19.19 3.28
N ARG A 140 2.66 20.13 3.82
CA ARG A 140 1.35 20.54 3.27
C ARG A 140 1.46 21.93 2.67
N ASN A 141 1.37 22.00 1.35
CA ASN A 141 1.50 23.25 0.61
C ASN A 141 0.18 23.63 -0.05
N ILE A 142 -0.06 24.93 -0.09
CA ILE A 142 -1.15 25.56 -0.82
C ILE A 142 -0.56 26.51 -1.85
N LEU A 143 -1.16 26.51 -3.02
CA LEU A 143 -0.90 27.50 -4.06
C LEU A 143 -1.99 28.56 -4.03
N LEU A 144 -1.56 29.81 -3.92
CA LEU A 144 -2.40 30.97 -4.17
C LEU A 144 -2.09 31.46 -5.57
N VAL A 145 -3.09 31.41 -6.45
CA VAL A 145 -2.90 31.74 -7.86
C VAL A 145 -3.83 32.88 -8.25
N SER A 146 -3.33 33.82 -9.03
CA SER A 146 -4.12 34.93 -9.54
C SER A 146 -3.68 35.34 -10.94
N PRO A 147 -4.62 35.70 -11.83
CA PRO A 147 -4.29 36.24 -13.14
C PRO A 147 -3.63 37.62 -13.06
N GLU A 148 -3.86 38.38 -11.98
CA GLU A 148 -3.36 39.73 -11.76
C GLU A 148 -2.36 39.78 -10.58
N LEU A 149 -1.43 40.74 -10.61
CA LEU A 149 -0.42 40.93 -9.57
C LEU A 149 -0.99 41.71 -8.37
N LYS A 150 -1.72 41.03 -7.48
CA LYS A 150 -2.39 41.60 -6.29
C LYS A 150 -1.74 41.21 -4.96
N ALA A 151 -0.41 41.27 -4.89
CA ALA A 151 0.35 40.85 -3.70
C ALA A 151 -0.04 41.62 -2.42
N LYS A 152 -0.34 42.92 -2.51
CA LYS A 152 -0.71 43.73 -1.33
C LYS A 152 -2.01 43.26 -0.68
N GLU A 153 -3.00 42.93 -1.48
CA GLU A 153 -4.31 42.46 -1.01
C GLU A 153 -4.19 41.06 -0.42
N MET A 154 -3.45 40.17 -1.09
CA MET A 154 -3.11 38.84 -0.59
C MET A 154 -2.45 38.91 0.79
N LEU A 155 -1.43 39.75 0.95
CA LEU A 155 -0.70 39.90 2.21
C LEU A 155 -1.58 40.47 3.33
N ARG A 156 -2.55 41.35 3.01
CA ARG A 156 -3.51 41.84 4.01
C ARG A 156 -4.41 40.71 4.54
N VAL A 157 -4.87 39.82 3.65
CA VAL A 157 -5.68 38.66 4.05
C VAL A 157 -4.84 37.66 4.85
N LEU A 158 -3.61 37.36 4.39
CA LEU A 158 -2.71 36.43 5.08
C LEU A 158 -2.31 36.91 6.48
N LYS A 159 -2.16 38.23 6.69
CA LYS A 159 -1.91 38.79 8.03
C LYS A 159 -3.04 38.49 9.03
N GLY A 160 -4.26 38.27 8.56
CA GLY A 160 -5.39 37.88 9.41
C GLY A 160 -5.40 36.39 9.77
N VAL A 161 -4.62 35.56 9.08
CA VAL A 161 -4.63 34.09 9.22
C VAL A 161 -3.21 33.57 9.48
N PRO A 162 -2.77 33.52 10.75
CA PRO A 162 -1.41 33.09 11.10
C PRO A 162 -1.14 31.60 10.81
N GLN A 163 -2.16 30.81 10.53
CA GLN A 163 -2.02 29.39 10.18
C GLN A 163 -1.43 29.19 8.78
N ILE A 164 -1.34 30.24 7.96
CA ILE A 164 -0.81 30.16 6.60
C ILE A 164 0.46 30.99 6.49
N ASN A 165 1.57 30.30 6.30
CA ASN A 165 2.88 30.93 6.17
C ASN A 165 3.23 31.07 4.69
N LEU A 166 3.46 32.29 4.23
CA LEU A 166 3.96 32.54 2.89
C LEU A 166 5.45 32.16 2.82
N LEU A 167 5.81 31.28 1.90
CA LEU A 167 7.20 30.84 1.70
C LEU A 167 7.88 31.62 0.57
N GLY A 168 7.16 31.88 -0.53
CA GLY A 168 7.70 32.55 -1.73
C GLY A 168 6.67 32.77 -2.82
#